data_AF-A0A6B3GEQ5-F1
#
_entry.id   AF-A0A6B3GEQ5-F1
#
_cell.length_a   1.000
_cell.length_b   1.000
_cell.length_c   1.000
_cell.angle_alpha   90.00
_cell.angle_beta   90.00
_cell.angle_gamma   90.00
#
_symmetry.space_group_name_H-M   'P 1'
#
loop_
_entity.id
_entity.type
_entity.pdbx_description
1 polymer ?
#
loop_
_entity_poly.entity_id
_entity_poly.type
_entity_poly.pdbx_seq_one_letter_code
_entity_poly.pdbx_strand_id
1 'polypeptide(L)' 'RRGSSDSIAPAGLTSDNYAGLVFWDAETWMFPGLLATRPELARSIVEYRYRTRGAARANAVKLGHDGLFYPWTSASRGRL' A
#
# COMPACT_ATOMS: atom_id res chain seq x y z
N ARG A 1 -8.54 -0.03 10.36
CA ARG A 1 -9.94 0.43 10.59
C ARG A 1 -10.86 -0.72 10.23
N ARG A 2 -11.80 -1.12 11.10
CA ARG A 2 -12.67 -2.27 10.83
C ARG A 2 -13.40 -2.04 9.50
N GLY A 3 -13.23 -2.94 8.53
CA GLY A 3 -13.81 -2.83 7.19
C GLY A 3 -12.99 -2.09 6.12
N SER A 4 -11.86 -1.44 6.46
CA SER A 4 -10.98 -0.84 5.46
C SER A 4 -10.02 -1.90 4.90
N SER A 5 -9.98 -2.03 3.57
CA SER A 5 -9.05 -2.92 2.84
C SER A 5 -7.75 -2.23 2.42
N ASP A 6 -7.50 -1.01 2.91
CA ASP A 6 -6.37 -0.19 2.50
C ASP A 6 -5.23 -0.27 3.53
N SER A 7 -4.00 -0.09 3.04
CA SER A 7 -2.79 0.00 3.86
C SER A 7 -2.71 1.37 4.56
N ILE A 8 -1.58 1.64 5.21
CA ILE A 8 -1.36 2.80 6.07
C ILE A 8 -0.70 3.93 5.28
N ALA A 9 -1.29 5.12 5.33
CA ALA A 9 -0.69 6.33 4.78
C ALA A 9 0.35 6.92 5.74
N PRO A 10 1.40 7.62 5.26
CA PRO A 10 2.44 8.22 6.10
C PRO A 10 1.91 9.06 7.27
N ALA A 11 0.87 9.87 7.01
CA ALA A 11 0.23 10.73 8.00
C ALA A 11 -1.01 10.10 8.68
N GLY A 12 -1.32 8.83 8.43
CA GLY A 12 -2.47 8.15 9.01
C GLY A 12 -3.79 8.92 8.82
N LEU A 13 -4.37 9.39 9.94
CA LEU A 13 -5.56 10.26 9.97
C LEU A 13 -5.28 11.59 10.67
N THR A 14 -4.01 11.90 10.95
CA THR A 14 -3.65 13.07 11.76
C THR A 14 -3.46 14.33 10.93
N SER A 15 -3.34 14.20 9.61
CA SER A 15 -3.17 15.31 8.66
C SER A 15 -3.65 14.90 7.26
N ASP A 16 -3.98 15.89 6.45
CA ASP A 16 -4.26 15.80 5.01
C ASP A 16 -3.00 15.71 4.14
N ASN A 17 -1.81 15.84 4.74
CA ASN A 17 -0.54 15.62 4.07
C ASN A 17 -0.52 14.27 3.35
N TYR A 18 0.02 14.28 2.14
CA TYR A 18 0.07 13.13 1.23
C TYR A 18 -1.31 12.56 0.83
N ALA A 19 -2.39 13.32 1.05
CA ALA A 19 -3.76 13.02 0.62
C ALA A 19 -4.26 11.62 1.04
N GLY A 20 -3.75 11.07 2.15
CA GLY A 20 -4.09 9.72 2.60
C GLY A 20 -3.64 8.60 1.65
N LEU A 21 -2.73 8.89 0.72
CA LEU A 21 -2.17 7.90 -0.20
C LEU A 21 -1.17 6.99 0.52
N VAL A 22 -1.09 5.75 0.06
CA VAL A 22 -0.15 4.75 0.56
C VAL A 22 1.15 4.86 -0.24
N PHE A 23 2.26 4.90 0.48
CA PHE A 23 3.62 4.97 -0.06
C PHE A 23 4.42 3.73 0.37
N TRP A 24 5.66 3.65 -0.08
CA TRP A 24 6.65 2.67 0.40
C TRP A 24 6.88 2.72 1.92
N ASP A 25 6.53 3.83 2.58
CA ASP A 25 6.59 3.99 4.03
C ASP A 25 5.84 2.90 4.81
N ALA A 26 4.72 2.41 4.27
CA ALA A 26 3.93 1.37 4.91
C ALA A 26 4.74 0.08 5.10
N GLU A 27 5.47 -0.34 4.07
CA GLU A 27 6.27 -1.56 4.09
C GLU A 27 7.64 -1.35 4.76
N THR A 28 8.27 -0.19 4.56
CA THR A 28 9.63 0.07 5.06
C THR A 28 9.64 0.43 6.54
N TRP A 29 8.76 1.34 6.96
CA TRP A 29 8.83 1.95 8.30
C TRP A 29 7.80 1.39 9.26
N MET A 30 6.59 1.08 8.79
CA MET A 30 5.47 0.71 9.67
C MET A 30 5.35 -0.81 9.84
N PHE A 31 5.51 -1.57 8.76
CA PHE A 31 5.34 -3.01 8.75
C PHE A 31 6.26 -3.75 9.75
N PRO A 32 7.57 -3.47 9.88
CA PRO A 32 8.42 -4.24 10.79
C PRO A 32 7.98 -4.17 12.25
N GLY A 33 7.65 -2.96 12.74
CA GLY A 33 7.18 -2.76 14.11
C GLY A 33 5.82 -3.41 14.37
N LEU A 34 4.90 -3.30 13.40
CA LEU A 34 3.60 -3.97 13.49
C LEU A 34 3.74 -5.49 13.43
N LEU A 35 4.60 -6.03 12.56
CA LEU A 35 4.80 -7.47 12.46
C LEU A 35 5.34 -8.05 13.77
N ALA A 36 6.29 -7.36 14.40
CA ALA A 36 6.90 -7.80 15.65
C ALA A 36 5.95 -7.75 16.85
N THR A 37 4.96 -6.85 16.85
CA THR A 37 4.15 -6.56 18.06
C THR A 37 2.66 -6.88 17.91
N ARG A 38 2.12 -6.76 16.69
CA ARG A 38 0.69 -6.86 16.31
C ARG A 38 0.54 -7.43 14.89
N PRO A 39 0.95 -8.69 14.63
CA PRO A 39 0.98 -9.27 13.29
C PRO A 39 -0.40 -9.27 12.60
N GLU A 40 -1.49 -9.31 13.36
CA GLU A 40 -2.85 -9.18 12.85
C GLU A 40 -3.11 -7.84 12.16
N LEU A 41 -2.45 -6.77 12.60
CA LEU A 41 -2.51 -5.45 11.97
C LEU A 41 -1.57 -5.37 10.76
N ALA A 42 -0.37 -5.93 10.88
CA ALA A 42 0.62 -5.98 9.80
C ALA A 42 0.09 -6.68 8.54
N ARG A 43 -0.77 -7.69 8.72
CA ARG A 43 -1.42 -8.42 7.62
C ARG A 43 -2.12 -7.49 6.62
N SER A 44 -2.73 -6.40 7.09
CA SER A 44 -3.46 -5.48 6.20
C SER A 44 -2.58 -4.82 5.15
N ILE A 45 -1.30 -4.57 5.46
CA ILE A 45 -0.32 -3.96 4.55
C ILE A 45 -0.02 -4.92 3.38
N VAL A 46 0.23 -6.19 3.70
CA VAL A 46 0.53 -7.22 2.69
C VAL A 46 -0.71 -7.55 1.85
N GLU A 47 -1.87 -7.73 2.48
CA GLU A 47 -3.14 -8.00 1.79
C GLU A 47 -3.51 -6.87 0.82
N TYR A 48 -3.25 -5.62 1.19
CA TYR A 48 -3.43 -4.47 0.30
C TYR A 48 -2.58 -4.57 -0.98
N ARG A 49 -1.29 -4.90 -0.85
CA ARG A 49 -0.39 -5.09 -2.01
C ARG A 49 -0.80 -6.30 -2.85
N TYR A 50 -1.20 -7.39 -2.21
CA TYR A 50 -1.70 -8.57 -2.92
C TYR A 50 -2.98 -8.27 -3.70
N ARG A 51 -3.93 -7.55 -3.11
CA ARG A 51 -5.18 -7.13 -3.75
C ARG A 51 -4.95 -6.18 -4.94
N THR A 52 -3.96 -5.29 -4.83
CA THR A 52 -3.63 -4.30 -5.87
C THR A 52 -2.65 -4.81 -6.94
N ARG A 53 -2.14 -6.04 -6.83
CA ARG A 53 -1.16 -6.61 -7.77
C ARG A 53 -1.63 -6.62 -9.23
N GLY A 54 -2.93 -6.77 -9.47
CA GLY A 54 -3.49 -6.74 -10.83
C GLY A 54 -3.32 -5.36 -11.48
N ALA A 55 -3.51 -4.29 -10.71
CA ALA A 55 -3.24 -2.93 -11.15
C ALA A 55 -1.74 -2.70 -11.33
N ALA A 56 -0.90 -3.21 -10.42
CA ALA A 56 0.55 -3.12 -10.56
C ALA A 56 1.07 -3.81 -11.84
N ARG A 57 0.48 -4.97 -12.21
CA ARG A 57 0.77 -5.63 -13.49
C ARG A 57 0.34 -4.78 -14.68
N ALA A 58 -0.86 -4.20 -14.64
CA ALA A 58 -1.34 -3.31 -15.70
C ALA A 58 -0.46 -2.07 -15.85
N ASN A 59 0.07 -1.53 -14.74
CA ASN A 59 1.02 -0.41 -14.76
C ASN A 59 2.34 -0.82 -15.43
N ALA A 60 2.89 -2.00 -15.12
CA ALA A 60 4.11 -2.50 -15.76
C ALA A 60 3.95 -2.59 -17.28
N VAL A 61 2.83 -3.18 -17.74
CA VAL A 61 2.50 -3.29 -19.17
C VAL A 61 2.42 -1.90 -19.83
N LYS A 62 1.78 -0.92 -19.20
CA LYS A 62 1.70 0.45 -19.72
C LYS A 62 3.06 1.13 -19.86
N LEU A 63 4.01 0.78 -19.00
CA LEU A 63 5.37 1.32 -19.01
C LEU A 63 6.34 0.50 -19.87
N GLY A 64 5.86 -0.55 -20.55
CA GLY A 64 6.70 -1.41 -21.39
C GLY A 64 7.62 -2.34 -20.59
N HIS A 65 7.21 -2.73 -19.38
CA HIS A 65 7.95 -3.63 -18.51
C HIS A 65 7.16 -4.89 -18.16
N ASP A 66 7.88 -5.97 -17.89
CA ASP A 66 7.33 -7.17 -17.28
C ASP A 66 7.25 -7.06 -15.75
N GLY A 67 6.42 -7.89 -15.13
CA GLY A 67 6.33 -7.99 -13.67
C GLY A 67 5.24 -7.10 -13.05
N LEU A 68 5.55 -6.50 -11.90
CA LEU A 68 4.63 -5.70 -11.11
C LEU A 68 5.24 -4.32 -10.84
N PHE A 69 4.59 -3.28 -11.36
CA PHE A 69 4.96 -1.89 -11.08
C PHE A 69 3.95 -1.30 -10.08
N TYR A 70 4.29 -1.33 -8.80
CA TYR A 70 3.51 -0.62 -7.79
C TYR A 70 3.75 0.89 -7.92
N PRO A 71 2.69 1.72 -7.87
CA PRO A 71 2.83 3.15 -8.05
C PRO A 71 3.55 3.78 -6.83
N TRP A 72 4.23 4.91 -7.06
CA TRP A 72 4.89 5.69 -6.00
C TRP A 72 3.89 6.14 -4.93
N THR A 73 2.71 6.60 -5.36
CA THR A 73 1.55 6.91 -4.52
C THR A 73 0.40 6.00 -4.88
N SER A 74 -0.24 5.38 -3.90
CA SER A 74 -1.24 4.34 -4.14
C SER A 74 -2.52 4.61 -3.36
N ALA A 75 -3.62 4.79 -4.08
CA ALA A 75 -4.97 4.84 -3.51
C ALA A 75 -5.58 3.42 -3.45
N SER A 76 -6.88 3.32 -3.17
CA SER A 76 -7.59 2.04 -3.00
C SER A 76 -7.50 1.08 -4.20
N ARG A 77 -7.28 1.58 -5.43
CA ARG A 77 -7.22 0.78 -6.66
C ARG A 77 -5.80 0.47 -7.17
N GLY A 78 -4.75 1.10 -6.63
CA GLY A 78 -3.35 0.83 -7.01
C GLY A 78 -2.97 1.12 -8.48
N ARG A 79 -3.76 1.95 -9.18
CA ARG A 79 -3.45 2.39 -10.55
C ARG A 79 -2.51 3.60 -10.50
N LEU A 80 -1.68 3.75 -11.53
CA LEU A 80 -1.04 5.04 -11.86
C LEU A 80 -2.12 6.13 -12.07
#